data_AF-A0A840VYQ5-F1
#
_entry.id   AF-A0A840VYQ5-F1
#
_cell.length_a   1.000
_cell.length_b   1.000
_cell.length_c   1.000
_cell.angle_alpha   90.00
_cell.angle_beta   90.00
_cell.angle_gamma   90.00
#
_symmetry.space_group_name_H-M   'P 1'
#
loop_
_entity.id
_entity.type
_entity.pdbx_description
1 polymer ?
#
loop_
_entity_poly.entity_id
_entity_poly.type
_entity_poly.pdbx_seq_one_letter_code
_entity_poly.pdbx_strand_id
1 'polypeptide(L)'
;MSSLTKLDGWESLSPELREQLATVDLPESLRLDEYDIFLLGPDLILRNDMLRFGYATAGLSGEFCLDLDTGAVLIIDENPPPTFVNSSLELFARSLHLVAGLAPAIVGGDPDRWEDAKAEMRQVIEEWDAPAMIEDNYWEFISWEIAAGNYADQSDL
;
A
#
# COMPACT_ATOMS: atom_id res chain seq x y z
N MET A 1 -6.45 -10.17 -14.26
CA MET A 1 -6.78 -8.86 -14.87
C MET A 1 -6.84 -7.86 -13.74
N SER A 2 -6.17 -6.71 -13.87
CA SER A 2 -6.11 -5.70 -12.81
C SER A 2 -7.51 -5.24 -12.36
N SER A 3 -7.71 -5.09 -11.06
CA SER A 3 -8.96 -4.56 -10.49
C SER A 3 -9.21 -3.10 -10.88
N LEU A 4 -8.16 -2.36 -11.25
CA LEU A 4 -8.23 -0.98 -11.76
C LEU A 4 -9.11 -0.85 -13.01
N THR A 5 -9.19 -1.91 -13.83
CA THR A 5 -9.97 -1.92 -15.08
C THR A 5 -11.48 -1.80 -14.87
N LYS A 6 -11.95 -2.02 -13.64
CA LYS A 6 -13.37 -1.98 -13.28
C LYS A 6 -13.79 -0.64 -12.68
N LEU A 7 -12.84 0.26 -12.42
CA LEU A 7 -13.11 1.50 -11.69
C LEU A 7 -13.72 2.57 -12.60
N ASP A 8 -14.59 3.38 -12.01
CA ASP A 8 -15.12 4.55 -12.69
C ASP A 8 -13.96 5.50 -13.04
N GLY A 9 -13.99 6.09 -14.24
CA GLY A 9 -12.88 6.91 -14.76
C GLY A 9 -11.81 6.14 -15.54
N TRP A 10 -11.82 4.80 -15.55
CA TRP A 10 -10.88 3.99 -16.35
C TRP A 10 -10.87 4.39 -17.84
N GLU A 11 -12.04 4.51 -18.46
CA GLU A 11 -12.18 4.88 -19.88
C GLU A 11 -11.74 6.32 -20.20
N SER A 12 -11.50 7.15 -19.18
CA SER A 12 -11.00 8.52 -19.36
C SER A 12 -9.47 8.60 -19.41
N LEU A 13 -8.77 7.51 -19.08
CA LEU A 13 -7.31 7.44 -19.15
C LEU A 13 -6.82 7.26 -20.60
N SER A 14 -5.57 7.67 -20.87
CA SER A 14 -4.95 7.43 -22.17
C SER A 14 -4.82 5.93 -22.45
N PRO A 15 -4.85 5.48 -23.72
CA PRO A 15 -4.64 4.08 -24.07
C PRO A 15 -3.33 3.50 -23.51
N GLU A 16 -2.25 4.28 -23.54
CA GLU A 16 -0.94 3.88 -23.05
C GLU A 16 -0.95 3.63 -21.53
N LEU A 17 -1.58 4.55 -20.78
CA LEU A 17 -1.70 4.42 -19.34
C LEU A 17 -2.59 3.22 -18.96
N ARG A 18 -3.67 2.98 -19.71
CA ARG A 18 -4.52 1.80 -19.51
C ARG A 18 -3.78 0.49 -19.76
N GLU A 19 -2.97 0.43 -20.82
CA GLU A 19 -2.17 -0.75 -21.12
C GLU A 19 -1.19 -1.04 -19.98
N GLN A 20 -0.50 -0.02 -19.48
CA GLN A 20 0.40 -0.16 -18.33
C GLN A 20 -0.36 -0.66 -17.09
N LEU A 21 -1.40 0.05 -16.66
CA LEU A 21 -2.14 -0.26 -15.43
C LEU A 21 -2.87 -1.61 -15.48
N ALA A 22 -3.29 -2.07 -16.65
CA ALA A 22 -4.00 -3.35 -16.80
C ALA A 22 -3.13 -4.57 -16.47
N THR A 23 -1.81 -4.42 -16.56
CA THR A 23 -0.84 -5.48 -16.25
C THR A 23 -0.54 -5.61 -14.76
N VAL A 24 -0.87 -4.59 -13.95
CA VAL A 24 -0.53 -4.56 -12.53
C VAL A 24 -1.52 -5.39 -11.73
N ASP A 25 -1.00 -6.36 -10.97
CA ASP A 25 -1.77 -7.23 -10.09
C ASP A 25 -2.07 -6.56 -8.74
N LEU A 26 -2.76 -5.43 -8.77
CA LEU A 26 -3.14 -4.67 -7.58
C LEU A 26 -4.36 -5.34 -6.91
N PRO A 27 -4.29 -5.73 -5.63
CA PRO A 27 -5.44 -6.29 -4.91
C PRO A 27 -6.55 -5.23 -4.72
N GLU A 28 -7.77 -5.65 -4.41
CA GLU A 28 -8.87 -4.72 -4.09
C GLU A 28 -8.75 -4.13 -2.68
N SER A 29 -8.06 -4.83 -1.77
CA SER A 29 -7.74 -4.35 -0.43
C SER A 29 -6.56 -5.11 0.19
N LEU A 30 -5.96 -4.51 1.22
CA LEU A 30 -5.11 -5.19 2.20
C LEU A 30 -5.67 -4.85 3.59
N ARG A 31 -6.07 -5.88 4.32
CA ARG A 31 -6.64 -5.77 5.66
C ARG A 31 -5.82 -6.58 6.67
N LEU A 32 -5.50 -5.95 7.80
CA LEU A 32 -4.88 -6.58 8.95
C LEU A 32 -5.83 -6.40 10.14
N ASP A 33 -6.39 -7.51 10.64
CA ASP A 33 -7.47 -7.54 11.61
C ASP A 33 -8.67 -6.65 11.21
N GLU A 34 -8.99 -5.59 11.95
CA GLU A 34 -10.07 -4.65 11.64
C GLU A 34 -9.63 -3.45 10.77
N TYR A 35 -8.34 -3.34 10.46
CA TYR A 35 -7.76 -2.18 9.79
C TYR A 35 -7.53 -2.42 8.30
N ASP A 36 -8.11 -1.57 7.46
CA ASP A 36 -7.79 -1.55 6.03
C ASP A 36 -6.55 -0.69 5.78
N ILE A 37 -5.41 -1.35 5.64
CA ILE A 37 -4.12 -0.74 5.32
C ILE A 37 -4.14 -0.17 3.90
N PHE A 38 -4.86 -0.82 2.99
CA PHE A 38 -5.12 -0.32 1.65
C PHE A 38 -6.54 -0.69 1.21
N LEU A 39 -7.24 0.26 0.60
CA LEU A 39 -8.50 0.07 -0.09
C LEU A 39 -8.43 0.63 -1.50
N LEU A 40 -8.80 -0.17 -2.49
CA LEU A 40 -9.02 0.32 -3.84
C LEU A 40 -10.23 1.27 -3.84
N GLY A 41 -10.06 2.46 -4.41
CA GLY A 41 -11.14 3.44 -4.50
C GLY A 41 -12.19 3.04 -5.54
N PRO A 42 -13.42 3.60 -5.48
CA PRO A 42 -14.46 3.32 -6.47
C PRO A 42 -14.16 3.96 -7.83
N ASP A 43 -13.38 5.05 -7.83
CA ASP A 43 -13.06 5.82 -9.02
C ASP A 43 -11.56 6.11 -9.12
N LEU A 44 -11.12 6.28 -10.36
CA LEU A 44 -9.84 6.80 -10.79
C LEU A 44 -9.96 8.29 -11.04
N ILE A 45 -9.19 9.10 -10.31
CA ILE A 45 -9.28 10.55 -10.41
C ILE A 45 -7.92 11.14 -10.76
N LEU A 46 -7.84 11.77 -11.93
CA LEU A 46 -6.65 12.48 -12.39
C LEU A 46 -6.67 13.94 -11.90
N ARG A 47 -5.65 14.37 -11.16
CA ARG A 47 -5.48 15.74 -10.66
C ARG A 47 -3.99 16.09 -10.60
N ASN A 48 -3.58 17.19 -11.23
CA ASN A 48 -2.19 17.70 -11.16
C ASN A 48 -1.14 16.62 -11.45
N ASP A 49 -1.31 15.88 -12.56
CA ASP A 49 -0.42 14.79 -12.98
C ASP A 49 -0.31 13.61 -11.98
N MET A 50 -1.23 13.55 -11.01
CA MET A 50 -1.41 12.42 -10.09
C MET A 50 -2.70 11.69 -10.43
N LEU A 51 -2.63 10.35 -10.46
CA LEU A 51 -3.79 9.48 -10.57
C LEU A 51 -4.13 8.88 -9.20
N ARG A 52 -5.19 9.37 -8.56
CA ARG A 52 -5.73 8.76 -7.35
C ARG A 52 -6.38 7.42 -7.68
N PHE A 53 -6.04 6.38 -6.93
CA PHE A 53 -6.57 5.03 -7.14
C PHE A 53 -7.01 4.31 -5.85
N GLY A 54 -6.63 4.78 -4.66
CA GLY A 54 -6.98 4.11 -3.41
C GLY A 54 -6.96 5.00 -2.19
N TYR A 55 -7.18 4.39 -1.04
CA TYR A 55 -7.23 5.04 0.26
C TYR A 55 -6.53 4.18 1.33
N ALA A 56 -5.94 4.84 2.30
CA ALA A 56 -5.54 4.23 3.57
C ALA A 56 -6.54 4.68 4.65
N THR A 57 -7.00 3.75 5.51
CA THR A 57 -7.92 4.07 6.62
C THR A 57 -7.30 3.85 7.99
N ALA A 58 -6.08 3.31 8.05
CA ALA A 58 -5.30 3.10 9.27
C ALA A 58 -4.43 4.33 9.63
N GLY A 59 -3.43 4.15 10.49
CA GLY A 59 -2.62 5.23 11.11
C GLY A 59 -2.00 6.26 10.16
N LEU A 60 -1.74 5.91 8.89
CA LEU A 60 -1.37 6.85 7.82
C LEU A 60 -2.53 7.02 6.83
N SER A 61 -3.61 7.63 7.29
CA SER A 61 -4.80 7.89 6.46
C SER A 61 -4.49 8.87 5.32
N GLY A 62 -5.08 8.65 4.15
CA GLY A 62 -4.90 9.53 2.99
C GLY A 62 -5.29 8.86 1.68
N GLU A 63 -5.01 9.53 0.57
CA GLU A 63 -5.31 9.06 -0.77
C GLU A 63 -4.05 8.47 -1.42
N PHE A 64 -4.10 7.19 -1.81
CA PHE A 64 -3.06 6.59 -2.64
C PHE A 64 -3.16 7.15 -4.06
N CYS A 65 -2.07 7.73 -4.51
CA CYS A 65 -1.94 8.36 -5.81
C CYS A 65 -0.69 7.86 -6.53
N LEU A 66 -0.81 7.66 -7.84
CA LEU A 66 0.30 7.40 -8.74
C LEU A 66 0.75 8.72 -9.36
N ASP A 67 2.00 9.11 -9.12
CA ASP A 67 2.66 10.20 -9.83
C ASP A 67 2.94 9.74 -11.27
N LEU A 68 2.34 10.42 -12.25
CA LEU A 68 2.48 10.05 -13.66
C LEU A 68 3.81 10.49 -14.27
N ASP A 69 4.51 11.45 -13.65
CA ASP A 69 5.82 11.91 -14.12
C ASP A 69 6.92 10.94 -13.70
N THR A 70 6.87 10.46 -12.44
CA THR A 70 7.91 9.60 -11.87
C THR A 70 7.54 8.12 -11.83
N GLY A 71 6.25 7.80 -11.88
CA GLY A 71 5.72 6.46 -11.64
C GLY A 71 5.58 6.09 -10.16
N ALA A 72 5.97 6.97 -9.23
CA ALA A 72 5.96 6.67 -7.81
C ALA A 72 4.53 6.60 -7.23
N VAL A 73 4.34 5.72 -6.26
CA VAL A 73 3.14 5.69 -5.43
C VAL A 73 3.38 6.55 -4.20
N LEU A 74 2.46 7.49 -3.97
CA LEU A 74 2.47 8.43 -2.85
C LEU A 74 1.15 8.33 -2.09
N ILE A 75 1.18 8.65 -0.80
CA ILE A 75 -0.01 9.02 -0.04
C ILE A 75 -0.07 10.54 0.04
N ILE A 76 -1.20 11.09 -0.39
CA ILE A 76 -1.52 12.51 -0.27
C ILE A 76 -2.59 12.65 0.81
N ASP A 77 -2.30 13.41 1.85
CA ASP A 77 -3.25 13.85 2.86
C ASP A 77 -3.28 15.40 2.92
N GLU A 78 -3.85 15.96 3.99
CA GLU A 78 -3.89 17.41 4.20
C GLU A 78 -2.55 18.03 4.61
N ASN A 79 -1.54 17.20 4.94
CA ASN A 79 -0.27 17.61 5.50
C ASN A 79 0.88 17.45 4.48
N PRO A 80 1.35 18.54 3.86
CA PRO A 80 2.53 18.46 3.01
C PRO A 80 3.81 18.24 3.83
N PRO A 81 4.82 17.53 3.28
CA PRO A 81 4.86 16.94 1.93
C PRO A 81 4.15 15.57 1.81
N PRO A 82 3.78 15.11 0.59
CA PRO A 82 3.26 13.76 0.37
C PRO A 82 4.21 12.69 0.91
N THR A 83 3.64 11.59 1.40
CA THR A 83 4.41 10.45 1.91
C THR A 83 4.76 9.50 0.78
N PHE A 84 6.04 9.15 0.64
CA PHE A 84 6.47 8.17 -0.35
C PHE A 84 6.11 6.74 0.09
N VAL A 85 5.62 5.93 -0.86
CA VAL A 85 5.22 4.54 -0.62
C VAL A 85 6.12 3.58 -1.38
N ASN A 86 6.16 3.70 -2.71
CA ASN A 86 6.98 2.86 -3.58
C ASN A 86 7.38 3.59 -4.86
N SER A 87 8.46 3.16 -5.48
CA SER A 87 8.99 3.73 -6.73
C SER A 87 8.13 3.40 -7.95
N SER A 88 7.25 2.39 -7.87
CA SER A 88 6.31 2.04 -8.94
C SER A 88 5.03 1.38 -8.41
N LEU A 89 3.96 1.40 -9.20
CA LEU A 89 2.70 0.72 -8.86
C LEU A 89 2.86 -0.81 -8.79
N GLU A 90 3.72 -1.39 -9.63
CA GLU A 90 4.05 -2.82 -9.58
C GLU A 90 4.76 -3.19 -8.28
N LEU A 91 5.71 -2.37 -7.83
CA LEU A 91 6.40 -2.57 -6.57
C LEU A 91 5.46 -2.41 -5.37
N PHE A 92 4.54 -1.44 -5.44
CA PHE A 92 3.48 -1.31 -4.46
C PHE A 92 2.58 -2.56 -4.40
N ALA A 93 2.09 -3.03 -5.54
CA ALA A 93 1.27 -4.24 -5.61
C ALA A 93 2.00 -5.46 -5.04
N ARG A 94 3.29 -5.66 -5.38
CA ARG A 94 4.11 -6.74 -4.81
C ARG A 94 4.27 -6.62 -3.30
N SER A 95 4.46 -5.40 -2.79
CA SER A 95 4.56 -5.13 -1.35
C SER A 95 3.25 -5.44 -0.61
N LEU A 96 2.10 -5.06 -1.18
CA LEU A 96 0.79 -5.43 -0.63
C LEU A 96 0.61 -6.95 -0.53
N HIS A 97 0.99 -7.70 -1.56
CA HIS A 97 0.90 -9.17 -1.55
C HIS A 97 1.84 -9.81 -0.53
N LEU A 98 3.04 -9.27 -0.35
CA LEU A 98 3.95 -9.71 0.71
C LEU A 98 3.30 -9.56 2.09
N VAL A 99 2.78 -8.37 2.39
CA VAL A 99 2.16 -8.10 3.70
C VAL A 99 0.89 -8.93 3.90
N ALA A 100 0.09 -9.13 2.85
CA ALA A 100 -1.04 -10.06 2.89
C ALA A 100 -0.60 -11.49 3.25
N GLY A 101 0.54 -11.95 2.72
CA GLY A 101 1.14 -13.25 3.06
C GLY A 101 1.61 -13.35 4.51
N LEU A 102 2.04 -12.23 5.09
CA LEU A 102 2.47 -12.14 6.49
C LEU A 102 1.30 -11.99 7.48
N ALA A 103 0.09 -11.68 7.01
CA ALA A 103 -1.08 -11.41 7.85
C ALA A 103 -1.35 -12.47 8.95
N PRO A 104 -1.20 -13.80 8.72
CA PRO A 104 -1.39 -14.79 9.78
C PRO A 104 -0.40 -14.65 10.95
N ALA A 105 0.85 -14.26 10.66
CA ALA A 105 1.86 -14.01 11.68
C ALA A 105 1.65 -12.67 12.39
N ILE A 106 1.08 -11.68 11.71
CA ILE A 106 0.78 -10.36 12.27
C ILE A 106 -0.47 -10.42 13.17
N VAL A 107 -1.58 -10.92 12.65
CA VAL A 107 -2.89 -10.85 13.31
C VAL A 107 -3.02 -11.89 14.43
N GLY A 108 -2.61 -13.13 14.17
CA GLY A 108 -2.71 -14.24 15.13
C GLY A 108 -1.40 -14.60 15.82
N GLY A 109 -0.37 -13.75 15.67
CA GLY A 109 0.95 -13.97 16.22
C GLY A 109 1.09 -13.58 17.69
N ASP A 110 2.26 -13.89 18.22
CA ASP A 110 2.78 -13.37 19.48
C ASP A 110 3.89 -12.33 19.19
N PRO A 111 4.44 -11.63 20.19
CA PRO A 111 5.46 -10.61 19.96
C PRO A 111 6.68 -11.08 19.16
N ASP A 112 7.11 -12.34 19.33
CA ASP A 112 8.24 -12.88 18.56
C ASP A 112 7.88 -13.00 17.08
N ARG A 113 6.66 -13.46 16.77
CA ARG A 113 6.16 -13.54 15.39
C ARG A 113 5.94 -12.17 14.74
N TRP A 114 5.56 -11.15 15.53
CA TRP A 114 5.42 -9.79 15.02
C TRP A 114 6.77 -9.20 14.63
N GLU A 115 7.80 -9.40 15.45
CA GLU A 115 9.16 -8.97 15.14
C GLU A 115 9.73 -9.72 13.92
N ASP A 116 9.47 -11.04 13.81
CA ASP A 116 9.84 -11.81 12.62
C ASP A 116 9.15 -11.28 11.35
N ALA A 117 7.83 -10.99 11.42
CA ALA A 117 7.08 -10.43 10.30
C ALA A 117 7.59 -9.04 9.91
N LYS A 118 7.90 -8.18 10.88
CA LYS A 118 8.56 -6.88 10.64
C LYS A 118 9.90 -7.08 9.93
N ALA A 119 10.76 -7.96 10.44
CA ALA A 119 12.09 -8.19 9.87
C ALA A 119 12.02 -8.68 8.43
N GLU A 120 11.14 -9.64 8.15
CA GLU A 120 10.91 -10.15 6.79
C GLU A 120 10.36 -9.06 5.86
N MET A 121 9.33 -8.33 6.29
CA MET A 121 8.73 -7.25 5.51
C MET A 121 9.77 -6.19 5.12
N ARG A 122 10.56 -5.74 6.08
CA ARG A 122 11.61 -4.74 5.86
C ARG A 122 12.64 -5.21 4.86
N GLN A 123 13.22 -6.40 5.11
CA GLN A 123 14.28 -6.95 4.29
C GLN A 123 13.83 -7.10 2.82
N VAL A 124 12.65 -7.66 2.61
CA VAL A 124 12.17 -7.99 1.26
C VAL A 124 11.76 -6.73 0.49
N ILE A 125 11.06 -5.78 1.13
CA ILE A 125 10.70 -4.52 0.47
C ILE A 125 11.96 -3.68 0.18
N GLU A 126 12.93 -3.63 1.09
CA GLU A 126 14.21 -2.94 0.86
C GLU A 126 14.98 -3.55 -0.33
N GLU A 127 14.95 -4.89 -0.49
CA GLU A 127 15.55 -5.57 -1.64
C GLU A 127 14.84 -5.21 -2.96
N TRP A 128 13.51 -5.09 -2.96
CA TRP A 128 12.73 -4.76 -4.15
C TRP A 128 12.78 -3.27 -4.51
N ASP A 129 12.81 -2.41 -3.50
CA ASP A 129 12.59 -0.98 -3.60
C ASP A 129 13.21 -0.26 -2.39
N ALA A 130 14.54 -0.15 -2.36
CA ALA A 130 15.25 0.46 -1.25
C ALA A 130 14.69 1.84 -0.79
N PRO A 131 14.25 2.75 -1.68
CA PRO A 131 13.59 3.99 -1.26
C PRO A 131 12.31 3.81 -0.42
N ALA A 132 11.61 2.69 -0.58
CA ALA A 132 10.36 2.40 0.13
C ALA A 132 10.58 2.02 1.61
N MET A 133 11.82 1.72 2.01
CA MET A 133 12.19 1.31 3.37
C MET A 133 13.20 2.25 4.02
N ILE A 134 13.01 3.55 3.82
CA ILE A 134 13.76 4.61 4.53
C ILE A 134 12.99 4.98 5.82
N GLU A 135 13.71 5.50 6.81
CA GLU A 135 13.14 6.07 8.02
C GLU A 135 11.99 7.06 7.70
N ASP A 136 10.92 7.02 8.51
CA ASP A 136 9.71 7.85 8.39
C ASP A 136 8.88 7.67 7.10
N ASN A 137 9.13 6.63 6.29
CA ASN A 137 8.26 6.29 5.14
C ASN A 137 7.09 5.39 5.52
N TYR A 138 6.17 5.19 4.57
CA TYR A 138 4.94 4.42 4.77
C TYR A 138 5.19 2.99 5.28
N TRP A 139 6.04 2.20 4.62
CA TRP A 139 6.26 0.81 5.04
C TRP A 139 7.06 0.70 6.32
N GLU A 140 7.96 1.65 6.58
CA GLU A 140 8.66 1.75 7.86
C GLU A 140 7.66 1.91 9.01
N PHE A 141 6.71 2.85 8.87
CA PHE A 141 5.63 3.06 9.83
C PHE A 141 4.80 1.79 10.05
N ILE A 142 4.33 1.15 8.98
CA ILE A 142 3.58 -0.11 9.07
C ILE A 142 4.41 -1.19 9.79
N SER A 143 5.72 -1.25 9.55
CA SER A 143 6.62 -2.22 10.20
C SER A 143 6.67 -2.03 11.72
N TRP A 144 6.64 -0.77 12.18
CA TRP A 144 6.60 -0.43 13.60
C TRP A 144 5.26 -0.78 14.23
N GLU A 145 4.16 -0.47 13.56
CA GLU A 145 2.81 -0.80 14.03
C GLU A 145 2.61 -2.32 14.17
N ILE A 146 3.18 -3.11 13.24
CA ILE A 146 3.20 -4.57 13.32
C ILE A 146 3.93 -5.02 14.59
N ALA A 147 5.17 -4.58 14.82
CA ALA A 147 5.95 -4.99 16.00
C ALA A 147 5.36 -4.51 17.33
N ALA A 148 4.60 -3.40 17.31
CA ALA A 148 3.84 -2.93 18.47
C ALA A 148 2.60 -3.79 18.77
N GLY A 149 2.21 -4.68 17.86
CA GLY A 149 1.01 -5.51 18.00
C GLY A 149 -0.29 -4.75 17.69
N ASN A 150 -0.23 -3.59 17.03
CA ASN A 150 -1.40 -2.75 16.78
C ASN A 150 -2.42 -3.37 15.81
N TYR A 151 -2.01 -4.43 15.10
CA TYR A 151 -2.87 -5.21 14.20
C TYR A 151 -3.14 -6.63 14.70
N ALA A 152 -2.76 -6.95 15.95
CA ALA A 152 -3.04 -8.24 16.54
C ALA A 152 -4.54 -8.33 16.88
N ASP A 153 -5.13 -9.51 16.67
CA ASP A 153 -6.52 -9.79 17.04
C ASP A 153 -6.69 -9.59 18.56
N GLN A 154 -7.44 -8.55 18.94
CA GLN A 154 -7.70 -8.22 20.34
C GLN A 154 -8.94 -8.97 20.88
N SER A 155 -9.60 -9.81 20.09
CA SER A 155 -10.89 -10.41 20.48
C SER A 155 -10.81 -11.46 21.60
N ASP A 156 -9.60 -11.85 22.00
CA ASP A 156 -9.31 -12.72 23.14
C ASP A 156 -8.83 -11.98 24.42
N LEU A 157 -8.90 -10.64 24.47
CA LEU A 157 -8.53 -9.81 25.64
C LEU A 157 -9.70 -9.38 26.54
#